data_AF-A0A958A9R8-F1
#
_entry.id   AF-A0A958A9R8-F1
#
_cell.length_a   1.000
_cell.length_b   1.000
_cell.length_c   1.000
_cell.angle_alpha   90.00
_cell.angle_beta   90.00
_cell.angle_gamma   90.00
#
_symmetry.space_group_name_H-M   'P 1'
#
loop_
_entity.id
_entity.type
_entity.pdbx_description
1 polymer ?
#
loop_
_entity_poly.entity_id
_entity_poly.type
_entity_poly.pdbx_seq_one_letter_code
_entity_poly.pdbx_strand_id
1 'polypeptide(L)'
;MLYLFDEYASLFKSWQVVRYEQEGQAYLLHITATLKDDSRLELRDYLFIDGSRKYAYHWMETDNRLRRRWDNAPHWPDLSTAPFHVHQPEQLTPQPSTITNLEELFAFIQRWFNSSD
;
A
#
# COMPACT_ATOMS: atom_id res chain seq x y z
N MET A 1 -0.60 6.95 -12.05
CA MET A 1 -0.92 6.50 -10.69
C MET A 1 -2.41 6.28 -10.50
N LEU A 2 -3.30 7.28 -10.63
CA LEU A 2 -4.76 7.03 -10.44
C LEU A 2 -5.35 6.03 -11.45
N TYR A 3 -4.82 5.98 -12.68
CA TYR A 3 -5.21 4.99 -13.70
C TYR A 3 -5.05 3.52 -13.23
N LEU A 4 -4.21 3.26 -12.21
CA LEU A 4 -4.03 1.91 -11.67
C LEU A 4 -5.33 1.38 -11.04
N PHE A 5 -6.22 2.25 -10.56
CA PHE A 5 -7.52 1.81 -10.04
C PHE A 5 -8.47 1.37 -11.16
N ASP A 6 -8.28 1.88 -12.39
CA ASP A 6 -9.01 1.41 -13.57
C ASP A 6 -8.42 0.08 -14.08
N GLU A 7 -7.09 0.00 -14.15
CA GLU A 7 -6.38 -1.22 -14.58
C GLU A 7 -6.65 -2.41 -13.65
N TYR A 8 -6.68 -2.17 -12.34
CA TYR A 8 -6.96 -3.16 -11.31
C TYR A 8 -8.39 -3.10 -10.79
N ALA A 9 -9.35 -2.59 -11.57
CA ALA A 9 -10.72 -2.33 -11.13
C ALA A 9 -11.40 -3.55 -10.48
N SER A 10 -11.08 -4.77 -10.93
CA SER A 10 -11.64 -6.03 -10.38
C SER A 10 -11.23 -6.32 -8.93
N LEU A 11 -10.19 -5.66 -8.40
CA LEU A 11 -9.80 -5.77 -7.00
C LEU A 11 -10.72 -4.97 -6.08
N PHE A 12 -11.33 -3.91 -6.58
CA PHE A 12 -11.98 -2.89 -5.77
C PHE A 12 -13.50 -2.98 -5.87
N LYS A 13 -14.16 -3.02 -4.72
CA LYS A 13 -15.61 -2.79 -4.61
C LYS A 13 -15.92 -1.30 -4.64
N SER A 14 -15.08 -0.49 -4.00
CA SER A 14 -15.14 0.96 -4.02
C SER A 14 -13.80 1.57 -3.60
N TRP A 15 -13.57 2.83 -3.97
CA TRP A 15 -12.43 3.62 -3.50
C TRP A 15 -12.75 5.10 -3.57
N GLN A 16 -12.03 5.90 -2.80
CA GLN A 16 -12.16 7.35 -2.79
C GLN A 16 -10.80 8.03 -2.59
N VAL A 17 -10.60 9.15 -3.29
CA VAL A 17 -9.46 10.03 -3.06
C VAL A 17 -9.79 10.91 -1.85
N VAL A 18 -9.04 10.71 -0.77
CA VAL A 18 -9.14 11.55 0.45
C VAL A 18 -8.35 12.84 0.26
N ARG A 19 -7.17 12.76 -0.36
CA ARG A 19 -6.33 13.91 -0.69
C ARG A 19 -5.50 13.61 -1.92
N TYR A 20 -5.43 14.57 -2.83
CA TYR A 20 -4.51 14.52 -3.96
C TYR A 20 -4.00 15.92 -4.29
N GLU A 21 -2.68 16.07 -4.25
CA GLU A 21 -1.96 17.28 -4.65
C GLU A 21 -0.83 16.86 -5.58
N GLN A 22 -0.62 17.60 -6.67
CA GLN A 22 0.45 17.33 -7.62
C GLN A 22 1.07 18.63 -8.10
N GLU A 23 2.41 18.67 -8.11
CA GLU A 23 3.20 19.74 -8.69
C GLU A 23 4.33 19.13 -9.51
N GLY A 24 4.25 19.27 -10.84
CA GLY A 24 5.14 18.59 -11.76
C GLY A 24 5.09 17.06 -11.58
N GLN A 25 6.23 16.47 -11.22
CA GLN A 25 6.34 15.04 -10.94
C GLN A 25 6.13 14.68 -9.46
N ALA A 26 6.17 15.67 -8.55
CA ALA A 26 5.91 15.44 -7.14
C ALA A 26 4.41 15.33 -6.88
N TYR A 27 4.01 14.45 -5.96
CA TYR A 27 2.62 14.34 -5.56
C TYR A 27 2.46 13.88 -4.11
N LEU A 28 1.32 14.24 -3.54
CA LEU A 28 0.81 13.73 -2.28
C LEU A 28 -0.51 13.01 -2.57
N LEU A 29 -0.55 11.70 -2.34
CA LEU A 29 -1.77 10.91 -2.47
C LEU A 29 -2.20 10.31 -1.13
N HIS A 30 -3.50 10.39 -0.86
CA HIS A 30 -4.19 9.61 0.16
C HIS A 30 -5.49 9.04 -0.40
N ILE A 31 -5.62 7.71 -0.39
CA ILE A 31 -6.80 6.96 -0.84
C ILE A 31 -7.27 6.02 0.26
N THR A 32 -8.58 5.84 0.37
CA THR A 32 -9.17 4.70 1.09
C THR A 32 -9.95 3.85 0.11
N ALA A 33 -9.88 2.53 0.24
CA ALA A 33 -10.58 1.60 -0.64
C ALA A 33 -11.16 0.41 0.11
N THR A 34 -12.23 -0.17 -0.45
CA THR A 34 -12.77 -1.47 -0.05
C THR A 34 -12.50 -2.44 -1.20
N LEU A 35 -11.85 -3.56 -0.88
CA LEU A 35 -11.54 -4.63 -1.83
C LEU A 35 -12.74 -5.55 -2.01
N LYS A 36 -12.66 -6.43 -3.03
CA LYS A 36 -13.74 -7.37 -3.40
C LYS A 36 -14.16 -8.34 -2.29
N ASP A 37 -13.29 -8.61 -1.32
CA ASP A 37 -13.54 -9.45 -0.14
C ASP A 37 -13.98 -8.65 1.09
N ASP A 38 -14.41 -7.39 0.89
CA ASP A 38 -14.80 -6.41 1.91
C ASP A 38 -13.66 -5.93 2.85
N SER A 39 -12.45 -6.48 2.72
CA SER A 39 -11.26 -5.95 3.40
C SER A 39 -10.95 -4.52 2.90
N ARG A 40 -10.21 -3.75 3.71
CA ARG A 40 -10.02 -2.31 3.46
C ARG A 40 -8.57 -1.91 3.31
N LEU A 41 -8.32 -0.92 2.46
CA LEU A 41 -7.03 -0.28 2.28
C LEU A 41 -7.07 1.19 2.74
N GLU A 42 -6.05 1.62 3.47
CA GLU A 42 -5.66 3.02 3.62
C GLU A 42 -4.28 3.21 2.99
N LEU A 43 -4.21 4.03 1.94
CA LEU A 43 -3.05 4.17 1.07
C LEU A 43 -2.53 5.60 1.11
N ARG A 44 -1.30 5.78 1.58
CA ARG A 44 -0.56 7.04 1.52
C ARG A 44 0.67 6.84 0.66
N ASP A 45 0.80 7.65 -0.37
CA ASP A 45 1.91 7.57 -1.33
C ASP A 45 2.37 8.99 -1.70
N TYR A 46 3.61 9.31 -1.35
CA TYR A 46 4.19 10.63 -1.50
C TYR A 46 5.46 10.53 -2.33
N LEU A 47 5.50 11.22 -3.47
CA LEU A 47 6.69 11.37 -4.29
C LEU A 47 7.17 12.80 -4.18
N PHE A 48 8.42 12.98 -3.73
CA PHE A 48 9.04 14.30 -3.61
C PHE A 48 9.76 14.69 -4.89
N ILE A 49 10.08 15.98 -5.01
CA ILE A 49 10.71 16.55 -6.22
C ILE A 49 12.11 15.99 -6.47
N ASP A 50 12.81 15.53 -5.44
CA ASP A 50 14.12 14.89 -5.52
C ASP A 50 14.03 13.40 -5.91
N GLY A 51 12.82 12.90 -6.18
CA GLY A 51 12.55 11.51 -6.52
C GLY A 51 12.45 10.58 -5.32
N SER A 52 12.70 11.06 -4.10
CA SER A 52 12.49 10.27 -2.89
C SER A 52 11.00 9.99 -2.68
N ARG A 53 10.69 8.87 -2.02
CA ARG A 53 9.32 8.43 -1.78
C ARG A 53 9.09 8.18 -0.29
N LYS A 54 7.90 8.53 0.20
CA LYS A 54 7.40 8.09 1.51
C LYS A 54 6.04 7.47 1.33
N TYR A 55 5.83 6.31 1.91
CA TYR A 55 4.56 5.60 1.75
C TYR A 55 4.14 4.85 3.01
N ALA A 56 2.84 4.61 3.11
CA ALA A 56 2.24 3.72 4.08
C ALA A 56 0.99 3.10 3.46
N TYR A 57 1.02 1.79 3.22
CA TYR A 57 -0.08 1.01 2.67
C TYR A 57 -0.60 0.08 3.76
N HIS A 58 -1.76 0.39 4.31
CA HIS A 58 -2.36 -0.38 5.39
C HIS A 58 -3.53 -1.20 4.84
N TRP A 59 -3.42 -2.52 4.93
CA TRP A 59 -4.46 -3.47 4.58
C TRP A 59 -5.04 -4.12 5.84
N MET A 60 -6.36 -4.00 6.02
CA MET A 60 -7.09 -4.44 7.21
C MET A 60 -8.29 -5.31 6.84
N GLU A 61 -8.65 -6.20 7.75
CA GLU A 61 -9.95 -6.88 7.76
C GLU A 61 -11.10 -5.90 7.99
N THR A 62 -12.33 -6.37 7.80
CA THR A 62 -13.57 -5.59 8.02
C THR A 62 -13.71 -5.08 9.46
N ASP A 63 -13.15 -5.81 10.44
CA ASP A 63 -13.14 -5.46 11.86
C ASP A 63 -11.94 -4.58 12.28
N ASN A 64 -11.17 -4.06 11.32
CA ASN A 64 -9.94 -3.27 11.50
C ASN A 64 -8.72 -4.05 11.98
N ARG A 65 -8.77 -5.38 12.10
CA ARG A 65 -7.54 -6.15 12.35
C ARG A 65 -6.56 -5.98 11.18
N LEU A 66 -5.29 -5.79 11.51
CA LEU A 66 -4.22 -5.74 10.51
C LEU A 66 -4.22 -7.05 9.72
N ARG A 67 -4.25 -6.95 8.39
CA ARG A 67 -3.89 -8.05 7.49
C ARG A 67 -2.42 -7.93 7.09
N ARG A 68 -2.01 -6.78 6.55
CA ARG A 68 -0.61 -6.42 6.27
C ARG A 68 -0.44 -4.91 6.22
N ARG A 69 0.76 -4.42 6.54
CA ARG A 69 1.09 -3.00 6.33
C ARG A 69 2.49 -2.84 5.79
N TRP A 70 2.64 -2.12 4.70
CA TRP A 70 3.92 -1.77 4.10
C TRP A 70 4.20 -0.30 4.35
N ASP A 71 5.39 0.01 4.86
CA ASP A 71 5.88 1.38 4.90
C ASP A 71 7.42 1.42 4.83
N ASN A 72 7.96 2.63 4.76
CA ASN A 72 9.39 2.86 4.67
C ASN A 72 9.93 3.78 5.77
N ALA A 73 9.32 3.76 6.96
CA ALA A 73 9.90 4.46 8.11
C ALA A 73 11.28 3.86 8.46
N PRO A 74 12.31 4.68 8.75
CA PRO A 74 13.69 4.21 8.93
C PRO A 74 13.95 3.59 10.31
N HIS A 75 12.95 2.91 10.88
CA HIS A 75 13.02 2.33 12.24
C HIS A 75 13.74 0.97 12.30
N TRP A 76 13.91 0.31 11.15
CA TRP A 76 14.42 -1.06 11.06
C TRP A 76 15.66 -1.16 10.14
N PRO A 77 16.80 -0.58 10.55
CA PRO A 77 17.99 -0.47 9.71
C PRO A 77 18.64 -1.82 9.39
N ASP A 78 18.42 -2.85 10.21
CA ASP A 78 19.05 -4.17 10.05
C ASP A 78 18.35 -5.08 9.04
N LEU A 79 17.21 -4.65 8.47
CA LEU A 79 16.53 -5.41 7.43
C LEU A 79 17.31 -5.34 6.11
N SER A 80 17.35 -6.44 5.37
CA SER A 80 18.03 -6.51 4.06
C SER A 80 17.44 -5.59 2.99
N THR A 81 16.22 -5.09 3.21
CA THR A 81 15.51 -4.16 2.32
C THR A 81 15.29 -2.80 2.96
N ALA A 82 15.98 -2.49 4.07
CA ALA A 82 15.82 -1.23 4.78
C ALA A 82 15.93 -0.01 3.82
N PRO A 83 15.04 0.98 3.94
CA PRO A 83 14.02 1.13 4.97
C PRO A 83 12.68 0.41 4.67
N PHE A 84 12.57 -0.28 3.54
CA PHE A 84 11.33 -0.91 3.08
C PHE A 84 11.02 -2.18 3.88
N HIS A 85 9.79 -2.28 4.39
CA HIS A 85 9.41 -3.42 5.20
C HIS A 85 7.90 -3.66 5.19
N VAL A 86 7.50 -4.84 5.69
CA VAL A 86 6.09 -5.22 5.87
C VAL A 86 5.83 -5.72 7.28
N HIS A 87 4.81 -5.17 7.91
CA HIS A 87 4.21 -5.67 9.14
C HIS A 87 3.16 -6.74 8.83
N GLN A 88 3.21 -7.83 9.57
CA GLN A 88 2.23 -8.92 9.52
C GLN A 88 1.42 -8.98 10.83
N PRO A 89 0.25 -9.63 10.83
CA PRO A 89 -0.55 -9.78 12.03
C PRO A 89 0.25 -10.55 13.08
N GLU A 90 0.10 -10.17 14.35
CA GLU A 90 0.68 -10.86 15.50
C GLU A 90 2.24 -10.91 15.55
N GLN A 91 2.93 -10.21 14.63
CA GLN A 91 4.38 -10.08 14.64
C GLN A 91 4.82 -8.75 15.27
N LEU A 92 5.75 -8.82 16.22
CA LEU A 92 6.32 -7.64 16.88
C LEU A 92 7.27 -6.85 15.98
N THR A 93 8.02 -7.56 15.13
CA THR A 93 8.99 -6.98 14.19
C THR A 93 8.54 -7.19 12.76
N PRO A 94 8.76 -6.22 11.85
CA PRO A 94 8.42 -6.41 10.45
C PRO A 94 9.41 -7.33 9.73
N GLN A 95 9.03 -7.72 8.53
CA GLN A 95 9.83 -8.53 7.62
C GLN A 95 10.35 -7.69 6.45
N PRO A 96 11.46 -8.09 5.80
CA PRO A 96 11.90 -7.50 4.54
C PRO A 96 10.79 -7.51 3.48
N SER A 97 10.68 -6.44 2.70
CA SER A 97 9.73 -6.38 1.59
C SER A 97 10.25 -5.49 0.47
N THR A 98 9.95 -5.87 -0.78
CA THR A 98 10.28 -5.09 -1.97
C THR A 98 9.07 -4.31 -2.52
N ILE A 99 7.92 -4.35 -1.85
CA ILE A 99 6.74 -3.59 -2.28
C ILE A 99 6.89 -2.14 -1.79
N THR A 100 7.05 -1.22 -2.75
CA THR A 100 7.40 0.18 -2.51
C THR A 100 6.45 1.17 -3.18
N ASN A 101 5.63 0.72 -4.13
CA ASN A 101 4.68 1.52 -4.88
C ASN A 101 3.31 0.83 -5.02
N LEU A 102 2.30 1.58 -5.49
CA LEU A 102 0.94 1.07 -5.66
C LEU A 102 0.81 -0.03 -6.73
N GLU A 103 1.62 0.01 -7.78
CA GLU A 103 1.57 -1.00 -8.84
C GLU A 103 2.02 -2.38 -8.31
N GLU A 104 3.13 -2.42 -7.58
CA GLU A 104 3.62 -3.62 -6.90
C GLU A 104 2.62 -4.12 -5.85
N LEU A 105 1.99 -3.21 -5.10
CA LEU A 105 0.98 -3.55 -4.10
C LEU A 105 -0.25 -4.19 -4.76
N PHE A 106 -0.78 -3.60 -5.83
CA PHE A 106 -1.98 -4.12 -6.49
C PHE A 106 -1.71 -5.45 -7.19
N ALA A 107 -0.54 -5.59 -7.83
CA ALA A 107 -0.11 -6.87 -8.37
C ALA A 107 0.01 -7.94 -7.28
N PHE A 108 0.50 -7.59 -6.08
CA PHE A 108 0.54 -8.50 -4.93
C PHE A 108 -0.87 -8.90 -4.47
N ILE A 109 -1.79 -7.95 -4.30
CA ILE A 109 -3.17 -8.20 -3.86
C ILE A 109 -3.93 -9.04 -4.89
N GLN A 110 -3.73 -8.80 -6.18
CA GLN A 110 -4.33 -9.61 -7.24
C GLN A 110 -3.88 -11.06 -7.16
N ARG A 111 -2.56 -11.30 -7.01
CA ARG A 111 -2.04 -12.66 -6.82
C ARG A 111 -2.57 -13.31 -5.55
N TRP A 112 -2.67 -12.55 -4.46
CA TRP A 112 -3.25 -13.03 -3.19
C TRP A 112 -4.65 -13.60 -3.40
N PHE A 113 -5.52 -12.86 -4.08
CA PHE A 113 -6.87 -13.32 -4.35
C PHE A 113 -6.91 -14.52 -5.28
N ASN A 114 -6.07 -14.56 -6.33
CA ASN A 114 -6.01 -15.70 -7.24
C ASN A 114 -5.46 -16.98 -6.61
N SER A 115 -4.73 -16.88 -5.49
CA SER A 115 -4.20 -18.03 -4.74
C SER A 115 -5.09 -18.46 -3.57
N SER A 116 -6.11 -17.68 -3.24
CA SER A 116 -7.07 -17.97 -2.16
C SER A 116 -8.40 -18.52 -2.67
N ASP A 117 -8.56 -18.61 -3.99
CA ASP A 117 -9.62 -19.33 -4.71
C ASP A 117 -9.18 -20.79 -4.96
#